data_AF-K1XLL2-F1
#
_entry.id   AF-K1XLL2-F1
#
_cell.length_a   1.000
_cell.length_b   1.000
_cell.length_c   1.000
_cell.angle_alpha   90.00
_cell.angle_beta   90.00
_cell.angle_gamma   90.00
#
_symmetry.space_group_name_H-M   'P 1'
#
loop_
_entity.id
_entity.type
_entity.pdbx_description
1 polymer ?
#
loop_
_entity_poly.entity_id
_entity_poly.type
_entity_poly.pdbx_seq_one_letter_code
_entity_poly.pdbx_strand_id
1 'polypeptide(L)'
;MRIAQSGNQNEISANSESEIASVLTRVGEQPPEINIHKIDTGGNQYYYSNMQGLINFSDLENPQIEINVINVTGMLTANLYKADVNKLLTFLKHDKEFNQIDKSLSTSGMEKVSSFSFDVKDVKGGGTTVNLPSGELGIWLVDVNIGGLKKQSFAVVSNFGVMITEGETDFIFWGQSYKSKKSVTEGVVRTYNLLNRIEVLGEDRFDFQGVATPGYNERADVAVAESGGSISVIPINLTSLNYGWSWSEFEEKTKNSKYFLFTDRPIYRPGDTIFFKSVIRLDNDARYSIPEGTARVKIYYEWNENENVIYDKALSVSKDGTVFGEAEIPIKAKTGSYTIMINAAGTPDVDFAYINVEYFRKPEYTLEVDSLVAEAVAGDIAGFKIKGNYFSGQP
;
A
#
# COMPACT_ATOMS: atom_id res chain seq x y z
N MET A 1 -34.65 4.19 -50.63
CA MET A 1 -35.17 3.50 -51.83
C MET A 1 -34.05 2.63 -52.38
N ARG A 2 -34.36 1.35 -52.57
CA ARG A 2 -33.53 0.23 -53.05
C ARG A 2 -32.56 -0.43 -52.06
N ILE A 3 -32.52 -1.75 -51.90
CA ILE A 3 -33.37 -2.89 -52.32
C ILE A 3 -33.00 -4.02 -51.33
N ALA A 4 -33.99 -4.79 -50.89
CA ALA A 4 -33.83 -5.99 -50.10
C ALA A 4 -33.67 -7.24 -50.99
N GLN A 5 -32.86 -8.18 -50.49
CA GLN A 5 -33.04 -9.65 -50.45
C GLN A 5 -33.46 -10.45 -51.71
N SER A 6 -32.63 -11.44 -52.03
CA SER A 6 -32.92 -12.89 -52.21
C SER A 6 -31.62 -13.51 -52.78
N GLY A 7 -31.14 -14.72 -52.50
CA GLY A 7 -31.62 -15.89 -51.76
C GLY A 7 -31.05 -17.12 -52.49
N ASN A 8 -30.19 -17.91 -51.83
CA ASN A 8 -30.22 -19.39 -51.75
C ASN A 8 -28.84 -20.05 -51.51
N GLN A 9 -28.79 -20.72 -50.36
CA GLN A 9 -28.35 -22.09 -50.06
C GLN A 9 -27.09 -22.75 -50.67
N ASN A 10 -26.31 -23.26 -49.70
CA ASN A 10 -25.52 -24.50 -49.65
C ASN A 10 -24.23 -24.58 -50.44
N GLU A 11 -23.10 -24.53 -49.72
CA GLU A 11 -22.17 -25.67 -49.66
C GLU A 11 -21.24 -25.57 -48.43
N ILE A 12 -21.04 -26.72 -47.79
CA ILE A 12 -20.28 -26.93 -46.55
C ILE A 12 -18.79 -27.00 -46.88
N SER A 13 -17.96 -26.17 -46.26
CA SER A 13 -16.55 -26.53 -46.00
C SER A 13 -16.01 -25.73 -44.80
N ALA A 14 -15.03 -26.33 -44.14
CA ALA A 14 -14.71 -26.18 -42.73
C ALA A 14 -13.93 -24.89 -42.34
N ASN A 15 -13.96 -24.64 -41.04
CA ASN A 15 -13.00 -23.89 -40.20
C ASN A 15 -13.13 -22.36 -40.09
N SER A 16 -13.74 -21.94 -38.98
CA SER A 16 -13.28 -20.87 -38.06
C SER A 16 -14.19 -20.96 -36.82
N GLU A 17 -13.74 -21.51 -35.68
CA GLU A 17 -13.01 -20.77 -34.65
C GLU A 17 -13.33 -19.26 -34.64
N SER A 18 -14.52 -18.87 -34.15
CA SER A 18 -14.72 -17.67 -33.30
C SER A 18 -16.21 -17.31 -33.07
N GLU A 19 -17.09 -18.23 -32.66
CA GLU A 19 -18.46 -17.81 -32.29
C GLU A 19 -19.15 -18.69 -31.23
N ILE A 20 -18.40 -19.12 -30.21
CA ILE A 20 -18.98 -19.62 -28.94
C ILE A 20 -18.23 -19.00 -27.75
N ALA A 21 -18.15 -17.68 -27.75
CA ALA A 21 -17.55 -16.91 -26.66
C ALA A 21 -18.48 -15.78 -26.22
N SER A 22 -19.69 -16.13 -25.78
CA SER A 22 -20.39 -15.36 -24.75
C SER A 22 -21.67 -16.08 -24.36
N VAL A 23 -21.96 -16.04 -23.05
CA VAL A 23 -23.19 -16.55 -22.43
C VAL A 23 -23.24 -18.08 -22.29
N LEU A 24 -22.46 -18.63 -21.34
CA LEU A 24 -22.84 -19.68 -20.37
C LEU A 24 -21.57 -20.29 -19.70
N THR A 25 -20.97 -19.57 -18.76
CA THR A 25 -20.06 -20.16 -17.75
C THR A 25 -20.14 -19.35 -16.45
N ARG A 26 -21.36 -19.14 -15.98
CA ARG A 26 -21.67 -18.69 -14.61
C ARG A 26 -22.25 -19.90 -13.89
N VAL A 27 -21.37 -20.71 -13.30
CA VAL A 27 -21.40 -21.39 -11.99
C VAL A 27 -20.11 -22.23 -11.97
N GLY A 28 -18.98 -21.58 -11.68
CA GLY A 28 -17.73 -22.26 -11.38
C GLY A 28 -17.74 -22.66 -9.91
N GLU A 29 -17.68 -23.96 -9.62
CA GLU A 29 -17.41 -24.44 -8.26
C GLU A 29 -16.04 -23.91 -7.84
N GLN A 30 -15.98 -23.15 -6.73
CA GLN A 30 -14.71 -22.70 -6.16
C GLN A 30 -13.83 -23.92 -5.84
N PRO A 31 -12.49 -23.84 -5.94
CA PRO A 31 -11.64 -24.96 -5.57
C PRO A 31 -11.81 -25.30 -4.07
N PRO A 32 -11.54 -26.57 -3.67
CA PRO A 32 -11.51 -26.94 -2.26
C PRO A 32 -10.54 -26.08 -1.46
N GLU A 33 -10.98 -25.56 -0.30
CA GLU A 33 -10.19 -24.62 0.50
C GLU A 33 -10.27 -24.94 2.01
N ILE A 34 -9.16 -24.68 2.71
CA ILE A 34 -9.08 -24.68 4.18
C ILE A 34 -8.76 -23.25 4.62
N ASN A 35 -9.64 -22.69 5.43
CA ASN A 35 -9.53 -21.37 6.06
C ASN A 35 -9.28 -21.55 7.56
N ILE A 36 -8.30 -20.84 8.09
CA ILE A 36 -7.90 -20.87 9.50
C ILE A 36 -7.84 -19.43 10.00
N HIS A 37 -8.62 -19.09 11.01
CA HIS A 37 -8.68 -17.71 11.52
C HIS A 37 -8.97 -17.66 13.02
N LYS A 38 -8.72 -16.49 13.61
CA LYS A 38 -9.03 -16.20 15.00
C LYS A 38 -10.54 -16.02 15.18
N ILE A 39 -11.11 -16.57 16.25
CA ILE A 39 -12.48 -16.25 16.64
C ILE A 39 -12.47 -14.86 17.31
N ASP A 40 -13.00 -13.85 16.62
CA ASP A 40 -13.21 -12.52 17.20
C ASP A 40 -14.65 -12.38 17.69
N THR A 41 -14.82 -11.97 18.95
CA THR A 41 -16.16 -11.76 19.55
C THR A 41 -16.81 -10.43 19.13
N GLY A 42 -16.10 -9.60 18.35
CA GLY A 42 -16.56 -8.29 17.87
C GLY A 42 -16.66 -8.21 16.35
N GLY A 43 -17.76 -8.71 15.78
CA GLY A 43 -18.35 -8.30 14.49
C GLY A 43 -17.48 -8.26 13.22
N ASN A 44 -17.78 -9.15 12.25
CA ASN A 44 -17.44 -9.06 10.82
C ASN A 44 -16.08 -8.41 10.48
N GLN A 45 -14.99 -8.94 11.00
CA GLN A 45 -13.70 -8.73 10.35
C GLN A 45 -13.50 -9.85 9.33
N TYR A 46 -13.60 -9.48 8.05
CA TYR A 46 -13.25 -10.34 6.93
C TYR A 46 -11.74 -10.59 6.98
N TYR A 47 -11.32 -11.64 7.68
CA TYR A 47 -9.95 -12.14 7.56
C TYR A 47 -9.81 -12.79 6.18
N TYR A 48 -9.10 -12.11 5.29
CA TYR A 48 -8.81 -12.61 3.94
C TYR A 48 -7.96 -13.87 4.05
N SER A 49 -8.34 -14.91 3.30
CA SER A 49 -7.83 -16.30 3.31
C SER A 49 -6.34 -16.48 2.96
N ASN A 50 -5.58 -15.39 2.87
CA ASN A 50 -4.22 -15.33 2.36
C ASN A 50 -3.19 -14.75 3.33
N MET A 51 -3.55 -14.45 4.59
CA MET A 51 -2.50 -14.20 5.58
C MET A 51 -1.60 -15.42 5.66
N GLN A 52 -0.28 -15.26 5.75
CA GLN A 52 0.70 -16.35 5.86
C GLN A 52 0.58 -17.13 7.19
N GLY A 53 -0.65 -17.35 7.67
CA GLY A 53 -0.99 -18.22 8.78
C GLY A 53 -0.25 -17.83 10.05
N LEU A 54 -0.41 -16.60 10.53
CA LEU A 54 0.01 -16.22 11.88
C LEU A 54 -1.17 -15.62 12.63
N ILE A 55 -1.47 -16.18 13.81
CA ILE A 55 -2.54 -15.72 14.69
C ILE A 55 -1.94 -15.40 16.05
N ASN A 56 -2.10 -14.15 16.50
CA ASN A 56 -1.61 -13.71 17.81
C ASN A 56 -2.72 -13.76 18.87
N PHE A 57 -2.36 -14.30 20.04
CA PHE A 57 -3.20 -14.38 21.21
C PHE A 57 -2.55 -13.76 22.45
N SER A 58 -3.39 -13.15 23.29
CA SER A 58 -3.07 -12.74 24.65
C SER A 58 -3.31 -13.91 25.62
N ASP A 59 -2.50 -14.03 26.67
CA ASP A 59 -2.69 -15.00 27.76
C ASP A 59 -3.94 -14.74 28.62
N LEU A 60 -4.61 -13.60 28.40
CA LEU A 60 -5.86 -13.23 29.08
C LEU A 60 -7.12 -13.71 28.34
N GLU A 61 -7.00 -14.12 27.08
CA GLU A 61 -8.13 -14.64 26.32
C GLU A 61 -8.18 -16.18 26.36
N ASN A 62 -9.29 -16.75 25.92
CA ASN A 62 -9.37 -18.18 25.66
C ASN A 62 -8.93 -18.41 24.20
N PRO A 63 -7.70 -18.87 23.94
CA PRO A 63 -7.17 -18.93 22.58
C PRO A 63 -7.87 -20.02 21.77
N GLN A 64 -8.74 -19.59 20.84
CA GLN A 64 -9.51 -20.46 19.97
C GLN A 64 -9.28 -20.08 18.51
N ILE A 65 -9.12 -21.12 17.70
CA ILE A 65 -8.93 -21.01 16.25
C ILE A 65 -10.12 -21.70 15.58
N GLU A 66 -10.77 -20.98 14.68
CA GLU A 66 -11.81 -21.56 13.83
C GLU A 66 -11.18 -22.05 12.53
N ILE A 67 -11.58 -23.26 12.14
CA ILE A 67 -11.18 -23.89 10.89
C ILE A 67 -12.45 -24.09 10.08
N ASN A 68 -12.52 -23.44 8.93
CA ASN A 68 -13.61 -23.56 7.97
C ASN A 68 -13.10 -24.24 6.71
N VAL A 69 -13.87 -25.17 6.16
CA VAL A 69 -13.56 -25.85 4.90
C VAL A 69 -14.72 -25.71 3.94
N ILE A 70 -14.42 -25.59 2.66
CA ILE A 70 -15.39 -25.40 1.58
C ILE A 70 -15.03 -26.35 0.44
N ASN A 71 -16.04 -26.92 -0.22
CA ASN A 71 -15.93 -27.80 -1.38
C ASN A 71 -15.08 -29.07 -1.15
N VAL A 72 -15.05 -29.56 0.09
CA VAL A 72 -14.40 -30.82 0.49
C VAL A 72 -15.17 -31.50 1.60
N THR A 73 -15.22 -32.84 1.57
CA THR A 73 -15.81 -33.66 2.62
C THR A 73 -14.80 -34.68 3.14
N GLY A 74 -15.10 -35.28 4.28
CA GLY A 74 -14.31 -36.32 4.91
C GLY A 74 -13.81 -35.93 6.29
N MET A 75 -12.89 -36.73 6.82
CA MET A 75 -12.36 -36.53 8.16
C MET A 75 -11.32 -35.41 8.16
N LEU A 76 -11.70 -34.26 8.69
CA LEU A 76 -10.78 -33.19 9.04
C LEU A 76 -9.96 -33.62 10.25
N THR A 77 -8.64 -33.47 10.15
CA THR A 77 -7.73 -33.63 11.28
C THR A 77 -6.95 -32.35 11.49
N ALA A 78 -6.99 -31.81 12.71
CA ALA A 78 -6.19 -30.66 13.12
C ALA A 78 -5.24 -31.12 14.22
N ASN A 79 -3.95 -31.15 13.91
CA ASN A 79 -2.91 -31.49 14.88
C ASN A 79 -2.24 -30.21 15.38
N LEU A 80 -2.02 -30.13 16.68
CA LEU A 80 -1.28 -29.03 17.28
C LEU A 80 0.10 -29.51 17.70
N TYR A 81 1.13 -28.78 17.27
CA TYR A 81 2.51 -29.06 17.63
C TYR A 81 3.15 -27.88 18.33
N LYS A 82 3.98 -28.16 19.33
CA LYS A 82 4.86 -27.13 19.92
C LYS A 82 5.91 -26.72 18.90
N ALA A 83 6.14 -25.42 18.73
CA ALA A 83 7.08 -24.87 17.78
C ALA A 83 8.01 -23.83 18.42
N ASP A 84 8.98 -23.35 17.64
CA ASP A 84 9.96 -22.34 18.03
C ASP A 84 10.01 -21.19 17.02
N VAL A 85 10.72 -20.12 17.40
CA VAL A 85 10.84 -18.90 16.58
C VAL A 85 11.43 -19.22 15.21
N ASN A 86 12.40 -20.13 15.14
CA ASN A 86 13.05 -20.49 13.88
C ASN A 86 12.08 -21.17 12.90
N LYS A 87 11.21 -22.07 13.38
CA LYS A 87 10.15 -22.69 12.58
C LYS A 87 9.14 -21.66 12.10
N LEU A 88 8.72 -20.74 12.97
CA LEU A 88 7.82 -19.66 12.60
C LEU A 88 8.45 -18.77 11.50
N LEU A 89 9.67 -18.27 11.70
CA LEU A 89 10.35 -17.44 10.71
C LEU A 89 10.61 -18.20 9.40
N THR A 90 10.89 -19.51 9.46
CA THR A 90 11.02 -20.36 8.27
C THR A 90 9.72 -20.39 7.47
N PHE A 91 8.57 -20.51 8.15
CA PHE A 91 7.26 -20.48 7.50
C PHE A 91 6.98 -19.13 6.82
N LEU A 92 7.39 -18.02 7.45
CA LEU A 92 7.13 -16.67 6.96
C LEU A 92 8.08 -16.20 5.84
N LYS A 93 9.05 -17.03 5.43
CA LYS A 93 9.95 -16.68 4.32
C LYS A 93 9.19 -16.46 3.01
N HIS A 94 9.67 -15.50 2.23
CA HIS A 94 9.08 -15.17 0.94
C HIS A 94 10.12 -15.00 -0.17
N ASP A 95 9.67 -15.08 -1.42
CA ASP A 95 10.43 -14.71 -2.60
C ASP A 95 10.37 -13.19 -2.87
N LYS A 96 10.99 -12.73 -3.96
CA LYS A 96 11.02 -11.31 -4.34
C LYS A 96 9.65 -10.76 -4.76
N GLU A 97 8.69 -11.64 -5.02
CA GLU A 97 7.29 -11.32 -5.31
C GLU A 97 6.40 -11.42 -4.05
N PHE A 98 7.01 -11.56 -2.87
CA PHE A 98 6.33 -11.75 -1.58
C PHE A 98 5.49 -13.03 -1.46
N ASN A 99 5.68 -14.01 -2.36
CA ASN A 99 5.03 -15.30 -2.20
C ASN A 99 5.73 -16.11 -1.12
N GLN A 100 4.95 -16.75 -0.25
CA GLN A 100 5.47 -17.67 0.75
C GLN A 100 6.21 -18.84 0.08
N ILE A 101 7.47 -19.06 0.47
CA ILE A 101 8.31 -20.13 -0.09
C ILE A 101 7.85 -21.50 0.42
N ASP A 102 7.70 -21.63 1.74
CA ASP A 102 7.41 -22.89 2.42
C ASP A 102 5.99 -22.91 2.97
N LYS A 103 5.01 -23.31 2.16
CA LYS A 103 3.58 -23.38 2.56
C LYS A 103 3.25 -24.58 3.47
N SER A 104 4.19 -25.51 3.63
CA SER A 104 4.02 -26.70 4.46
C SER A 104 5.34 -27.16 5.07
N LEU A 105 5.51 -26.92 6.36
CA LEU A 105 6.64 -27.41 7.13
C LEU A 105 6.49 -28.89 7.48
N SER A 106 7.63 -29.58 7.52
CA SER A 106 7.73 -30.91 8.08
C SER A 106 7.50 -30.87 9.60
N THR A 107 6.58 -31.72 10.05
CA THR A 107 6.25 -31.93 11.48
C THR A 107 7.07 -33.06 12.11
N SER A 108 8.00 -33.67 11.36
CA SER A 108 8.86 -34.73 11.86
C SER A 108 9.72 -34.23 13.03
N GLY A 109 9.66 -34.94 14.16
CA GLY A 109 10.39 -34.58 15.39
C GLY A 109 9.74 -33.47 16.22
N MET A 110 8.59 -32.92 15.80
CA MET A 110 7.84 -31.96 16.63
C MET A 110 7.00 -32.68 17.67
N GLU A 111 6.90 -32.09 18.87
CA GLU A 111 6.03 -32.57 19.93
C GLU A 111 4.57 -32.27 19.58
N LYS A 112 3.78 -33.31 19.34
CA LYS A 112 2.32 -33.19 19.15
C LYS A 112 1.65 -33.07 20.52
N VAL A 113 1.00 -31.95 20.77
CA VAL A 113 0.33 -31.67 22.05
C VAL A 113 -1.14 -32.08 22.03
N SER A 114 -1.81 -31.91 20.90
CA SER A 114 -3.21 -32.31 20.75
C SER A 114 -3.56 -32.67 19.31
N SER A 115 -4.66 -33.39 19.15
CA SER A 115 -5.22 -33.78 17.85
C SER A 115 -6.74 -33.75 17.94
N PHE A 116 -7.36 -33.07 16.98
CA PHE A 116 -8.80 -32.95 16.87
C PHE A 116 -9.24 -33.55 15.55
N SER A 117 -10.36 -34.28 15.56
CA SER A 117 -10.94 -34.85 14.35
C SER A 117 -12.40 -34.48 14.26
N PHE A 118 -12.82 -34.06 13.06
CA PHE A 118 -14.20 -33.65 12.78
C PHE A 118 -14.63 -34.20 11.43
N ASP A 119 -15.82 -34.79 11.36
CA ASP A 119 -16.36 -35.35 10.12
C ASP A 119 -17.14 -34.28 9.34
N VAL A 120 -16.57 -33.82 8.23
CA VAL A 120 -17.19 -32.81 7.36
C VAL A 120 -18.08 -33.53 6.34
N LYS A 121 -19.39 -33.45 6.57
CA LYS A 121 -20.40 -34.16 5.76
C LYS A 121 -20.99 -33.34 4.62
N ASP A 122 -21.04 -32.01 4.76
CA ASP A 122 -21.59 -31.10 3.75
C ASP A 122 -20.45 -30.51 2.92
N VAL A 123 -20.50 -30.75 1.61
CA VAL A 123 -19.49 -30.23 0.66
C VAL A 123 -19.56 -28.71 0.54
N LYS A 124 -20.73 -28.08 0.78
CA LYS A 124 -20.87 -26.62 0.68
C LYS A 124 -20.12 -25.89 1.77
N GLY A 125 -19.84 -26.56 2.89
CA GLY A 125 -19.07 -25.99 3.97
C GLY A 125 -19.23 -26.75 5.27
N GLY A 126 -18.18 -26.75 6.07
CA GLY A 126 -18.18 -27.25 7.44
C GLY A 126 -17.03 -26.61 8.20
N GLY A 127 -17.11 -26.63 9.53
CA GLY A 127 -16.05 -26.05 10.34
C GLY A 127 -15.98 -26.63 11.73
N THR A 128 -14.87 -26.40 12.39
CA THR A 128 -14.65 -26.80 13.78
C THR A 128 -13.79 -25.77 14.48
N THR A 129 -13.87 -25.74 15.81
CA THR A 129 -13.04 -24.89 16.64
C THR A 129 -11.98 -25.74 17.33
N VAL A 130 -10.74 -25.29 17.23
CA VAL A 130 -9.59 -25.87 17.94
C VAL A 130 -9.22 -24.92 19.08
N ASN A 131 -9.25 -25.45 20.31
CA ASN A 131 -8.73 -24.74 21.46
C ASN A 131 -7.22 -24.96 21.54
N LEU A 132 -6.44 -23.89 21.67
CA LEU A 132 -5.05 -24.01 22.09
C LEU A 132 -4.98 -24.41 23.58
N PRO A 133 -3.89 -25.05 24.04
CA PRO A 133 -3.68 -25.36 25.45
C PRO A 133 -3.87 -24.11 26.30
N SER A 134 -4.93 -24.10 27.11
CA SER A 134 -5.30 -22.92 27.90
C SER A 134 -4.20 -22.61 28.93
N GLY A 135 -3.74 -21.36 28.96
CA GLY A 135 -2.74 -20.89 29.91
C GLY A 135 -1.28 -21.22 29.57
N GLU A 136 -1.00 -21.87 28.44
CA GLU A 136 0.37 -22.12 27.99
C GLU A 136 0.85 -21.04 27.01
N LEU A 137 1.92 -20.35 27.39
CA LEU A 137 2.62 -19.41 26.53
C LEU A 137 3.46 -20.15 25.49
N GLY A 138 3.61 -19.56 24.31
CA GLY A 138 4.55 -20.05 23.30
C GLY A 138 4.00 -20.02 21.88
N ILE A 139 4.66 -20.79 21.03
CA ILE A 139 4.38 -20.89 19.60
C ILE A 139 3.82 -22.26 19.30
N TRP A 140 2.75 -22.28 18.53
CA TRP A 140 2.03 -23.48 18.14
C TRP A 140 1.90 -23.56 16.63
N LEU A 141 2.26 -24.71 16.04
CA LEU A 141 1.93 -25.02 14.65
C LEU A 141 0.61 -25.78 14.62
N VAL A 142 -0.37 -25.21 13.92
CA VAL A 142 -1.66 -25.81 13.60
C VAL A 142 -1.57 -26.46 12.22
N ASP A 143 -1.66 -27.79 12.17
CA ASP A 143 -1.53 -28.58 10.95
C ASP A 143 -2.87 -29.26 10.60
N VAL A 144 -3.56 -28.71 9.60
CA VAL A 144 -4.90 -29.13 9.19
C VAL A 144 -4.83 -29.96 7.92
N ASN A 145 -5.45 -31.13 7.93
CA ASN A 145 -5.53 -32.04 6.79
C ASN A 145 -6.97 -32.53 6.60
N ILE A 146 -7.47 -32.50 5.36
CA ILE A 146 -8.76 -33.09 4.97
C ILE A 146 -8.72 -33.45 3.47
N GLY A 147 -9.16 -34.66 3.11
CA GLY A 147 -9.33 -35.02 1.69
C GLY A 147 -8.08 -34.85 0.81
N GLY A 148 -6.88 -34.95 1.39
CA GLY A 148 -5.60 -34.70 0.71
C GLY A 148 -5.16 -33.23 0.65
N LEU A 149 -6.02 -32.28 1.05
CA LEU A 149 -5.66 -30.89 1.26
C LEU A 149 -4.94 -30.74 2.59
N LYS A 150 -3.92 -29.87 2.60
CA LYS A 150 -3.16 -29.51 3.79
C LYS A 150 -3.02 -28.00 3.88
N LYS A 151 -3.25 -27.45 5.06
CA LYS A 151 -3.00 -26.04 5.38
C LYS A 151 -2.38 -25.95 6.76
N GLN A 152 -1.36 -25.11 6.88
CA GLN A 152 -0.70 -24.84 8.15
C GLN A 152 -0.87 -23.37 8.53
N SER A 153 -0.90 -23.12 9.83
CA SER A 153 -0.88 -21.79 10.43
C SER A 153 -0.16 -21.87 11.77
N PHE A 154 0.46 -20.78 12.17
CA PHE A 154 1.07 -20.58 13.46
C PHE A 154 0.13 -19.78 14.36
N ALA A 155 0.12 -20.14 15.64
CA ALA A 155 -0.49 -19.37 16.69
C ALA A 155 0.55 -19.04 17.76
N VAL A 156 0.58 -17.78 18.19
CA VAL A 156 1.46 -17.31 19.26
C VAL A 156 0.61 -16.88 20.44
N VAL A 157 0.84 -17.46 21.62
CA VAL A 157 0.19 -17.06 22.87
C VAL A 157 1.21 -16.35 23.74
N SER A 158 0.98 -15.07 24.03
CA SER A 158 1.91 -14.20 24.75
C SER A 158 1.29 -13.55 25.97
N ASN A 159 2.10 -13.28 27.00
CA ASN A 159 1.70 -12.51 28.18
C ASN A 159 1.99 -11.00 28.09
N PHE A 160 2.57 -10.57 26.97
CA PHE A 160 2.85 -9.18 26.66
C PHE A 160 2.60 -8.89 25.19
N GLY A 161 2.41 -7.61 24.87
CA GLY A 161 2.33 -7.12 23.50
C GLY A 161 3.38 -6.05 23.27
N VAL A 162 3.71 -5.82 22.01
CA VAL A 162 4.63 -4.77 21.59
C VAL A 162 3.96 -3.97 20.49
N MET A 163 3.90 -2.66 20.68
CA MET A 163 3.54 -1.74 19.61
C MET A 163 4.80 -1.25 18.94
N ILE A 164 4.72 -0.97 17.63
CA ILE A 164 5.80 -0.39 16.85
C ILE A 164 5.35 0.93 16.24
N THR A 165 6.26 1.89 16.19
CA THR A 165 6.18 3.09 15.34
C THR A 165 7.57 3.37 14.76
N GLU A 166 7.68 4.37 13.90
CA GLU A 166 8.93 4.80 13.26
C GLU A 166 9.37 6.18 13.76
N GLY A 167 10.64 6.29 14.11
CA GLY A 167 11.34 7.55 14.33
C GLY A 167 11.95 8.10 13.04
N GLU A 168 12.89 9.05 13.18
CA GLU A 168 13.64 9.55 12.02
C GLU A 168 14.61 8.50 11.46
N THR A 169 15.28 7.75 12.35
CA THR A 169 16.36 6.81 11.99
C THR A 169 16.19 5.42 12.59
N ASP A 170 15.13 5.20 13.38
CA ASP A 170 14.97 4.01 14.21
C ASP A 170 13.53 3.51 14.17
N PHE A 171 13.35 2.20 14.38
CA PHE A 171 12.05 1.71 14.83
C PHE A 171 11.91 2.00 16.33
N ILE A 172 10.70 2.26 16.80
CA ILE A 172 10.40 2.46 18.22
C ILE A 172 9.43 1.37 18.64
N PHE A 173 9.92 0.37 19.37
CA PHE A 173 9.12 -0.70 19.94
C PHE A 173 8.79 -0.39 21.39
N TRP A 174 7.52 -0.47 21.78
CA TRP A 174 7.08 -0.29 23.15
C TRP A 174 6.34 -1.53 23.66
N GLY A 175 6.98 -2.25 24.58
CA GLY A 175 6.49 -3.49 25.16
C GLY A 175 5.69 -3.28 26.44
N GLN A 176 4.53 -3.93 26.56
CA GLN A 176 3.67 -3.88 27.75
C GLN A 176 3.09 -5.25 28.10
N SER A 177 3.07 -5.58 29.39
CA SER A 177 2.43 -6.78 29.91
C SER A 177 0.91 -6.67 29.82
N TYR A 178 0.24 -7.70 29.27
CA TYR A 178 -1.21 -7.71 29.17
C TYR A 178 -1.87 -7.72 30.54
N LYS A 179 -1.32 -8.49 31.50
CA LYS A 179 -1.89 -8.62 32.83
C LYS A 179 -1.65 -7.40 33.71
N SER A 180 -0.40 -6.94 33.81
CA SER A 180 -0.04 -5.86 34.75
C SER A 180 -0.22 -4.46 34.16
N LYS A 181 -0.34 -4.35 32.83
CA LYS A 181 -0.37 -3.08 32.09
C LYS A 181 0.89 -2.21 32.29
N LYS A 182 1.97 -2.81 32.82
CA LYS A 182 3.27 -2.15 33.00
C LYS A 182 4.17 -2.43 31.81
N SER A 183 5.12 -1.52 31.60
CA SER A 183 6.22 -1.69 30.66
C SER A 183 6.99 -3.00 30.88
N VAL A 184 7.32 -3.67 29.79
CA VAL A 184 8.24 -4.82 29.78
C VAL A 184 9.65 -4.25 29.80
N THR A 185 10.35 -4.35 30.93
CA THR A 185 11.65 -3.68 31.16
C THR A 185 12.85 -4.62 31.04
N GLU A 186 12.61 -5.82 30.54
CA GLU A 186 13.62 -6.84 30.29
C GLU A 186 13.29 -7.56 28.99
N GLY A 187 14.30 -8.12 28.34
CA GLY A 187 14.13 -8.81 27.06
C GLY A 187 14.81 -8.08 25.91
N VAL A 188 14.57 -8.58 24.72
CA VAL A 188 15.24 -8.18 23.48
C VAL A 188 14.24 -8.15 22.33
N VAL A 189 14.39 -7.19 21.43
CA VAL A 189 13.68 -7.09 20.15
C VAL A 189 14.69 -7.31 19.04
N ARG A 190 14.38 -8.21 18.11
CA ARG A 190 15.17 -8.45 16.89
C ARG A 190 14.31 -8.21 15.67
N THR A 191 14.84 -7.46 14.70
CA THR A 191 14.22 -7.27 13.38
C THR A 191 14.82 -8.25 12.38
N TYR A 192 13.98 -8.79 11.49
CA TYR A 192 14.35 -9.82 10.54
C TYR A 192 13.96 -9.45 9.11
N ASN A 193 14.83 -9.79 8.17
CA ASN A 193 14.51 -9.96 6.76
C ASN A 193 14.29 -11.45 6.49
N LEU A 194 13.22 -11.76 5.76
CA LEU A 194 12.73 -13.09 5.44
C LEU A 194 12.74 -13.39 3.92
N LEU A 195 13.35 -12.51 3.11
CA LEU A 195 13.58 -12.71 1.69
C LEU A 195 14.57 -13.86 1.45
N ASN A 196 14.03 -15.01 1.01
CA ASN A 196 14.71 -16.28 0.74
C ASN A 196 15.41 -16.96 1.93
N ARG A 197 15.80 -16.22 2.97
CA ARG A 197 16.51 -16.70 4.16
C ARG A 197 16.07 -15.90 5.39
N ILE A 198 16.39 -16.41 6.57
CA ILE A 198 16.26 -15.66 7.82
C ILE A 198 17.55 -14.86 8.02
N GLU A 199 17.45 -13.54 8.02
CA GLU A 199 18.56 -12.61 8.29
C GLU A 199 18.17 -11.67 9.44
N VAL A 200 19.00 -11.59 10.48
CA VAL A 200 18.83 -10.59 11.55
C VAL A 200 19.36 -9.26 11.05
N LEU A 201 18.55 -8.21 11.12
CA LEU A 201 18.92 -6.86 10.67
C LEU A 201 19.37 -5.97 11.81
N GLY A 202 18.71 -6.07 12.96
CA GLY A 202 18.96 -5.25 14.13
C GLY A 202 18.51 -5.95 15.40
N GLU A 203 19.10 -5.54 16.51
CA GLU A 203 18.77 -6.02 17.85
C GLU A 203 18.87 -4.84 18.82
N ASP A 204 17.89 -4.72 19.71
CA ASP A 204 17.98 -3.83 20.86
C ASP A 204 17.22 -4.40 22.06
N ARG A 205 17.50 -3.92 23.28
CA ARG A 205 16.87 -4.38 24.52
C ARG A 205 15.89 -3.36 25.04
N PHE A 206 14.82 -3.84 25.69
CA PHE A 206 13.89 -2.94 26.37
C PHE A 206 14.59 -2.21 27.52
N ASP A 207 14.37 -0.89 27.57
CA ASP A 207 14.81 -0.02 28.64
C ASP A 207 13.84 0.00 29.84
N PHE A 208 14.06 0.88 30.82
CA PHE A 208 13.19 1.01 32.00
C PHE A 208 11.78 1.54 31.68
N GLN A 209 11.56 2.12 30.51
CA GLN A 209 10.26 2.55 30.01
C GLN A 209 9.58 1.47 29.15
N GLY A 210 10.29 0.36 28.89
CA GLY A 210 9.89 -0.73 28.02
C GLY A 210 10.01 -0.41 26.55
N VAL A 211 10.93 0.49 26.20
CA VAL A 211 11.21 0.91 24.84
C VAL A 211 12.48 0.24 24.33
N ALA A 212 12.46 -0.25 23.09
CA ALA A 212 13.64 -0.71 22.36
C ALA A 212 13.67 0.00 20.99
N THR A 213 14.84 0.48 20.59
CA THR A 213 15.03 1.29 19.37
C THR A 213 16.16 0.74 18.49
N PRO A 214 15.99 -0.45 17.87
CA PRO A 214 16.93 -0.89 16.86
C PRO A 214 16.85 0.05 15.65
N GLY A 215 18.00 0.28 15.00
CA GLY A 215 18.09 1.14 13.82
C GLY A 215 17.10 0.74 12.72
N TYR A 216 16.54 1.74 12.04
CA TYR A 216 15.61 1.52 10.94
C TYR A 216 16.29 0.72 9.82
N ASN A 217 15.54 -0.18 9.20
CA ASN A 217 15.97 -0.91 8.03
C ASN A 217 14.77 -1.19 7.13
N GLU A 218 14.76 -0.62 5.93
CA GLU A 218 13.67 -0.78 4.94
C GLU A 218 13.38 -2.25 4.60
N ARG A 219 14.38 -3.14 4.76
CA ARG A 219 14.26 -4.58 4.49
C ARG A 219 13.65 -5.38 5.64
N ALA A 220 13.17 -4.73 6.70
CA ALA A 220 12.63 -5.41 7.88
C ALA A 220 11.20 -5.90 7.63
N ASP A 221 11.02 -7.21 7.58
CA ASP A 221 9.73 -7.86 7.33
C ASP A 221 8.91 -8.01 8.62
N VAL A 222 9.58 -8.45 9.69
CA VAL A 222 8.98 -8.70 11.01
C VAL A 222 9.98 -8.40 12.13
N ALA A 223 9.49 -8.16 13.34
CA ALA A 223 10.27 -8.24 14.55
C ALA A 223 9.78 -9.34 15.50
N VAL A 224 10.69 -9.89 16.28
CA VAL A 224 10.38 -10.80 17.40
C VAL A 224 10.93 -10.19 18.68
N ALA A 225 10.04 -9.97 19.64
CA ALA A 225 10.39 -9.58 20.98
C ALA A 225 10.34 -10.79 21.91
N GLU A 226 11.36 -10.99 22.73
CA GLU A 226 11.44 -12.09 23.71
C GLU A 226 11.65 -11.52 25.11
N SER A 227 10.79 -11.91 26.05
CA SER A 227 10.89 -11.47 27.44
C SER A 227 10.25 -12.48 28.39
N GLY A 228 10.93 -12.79 29.50
CA GLY A 228 10.39 -13.69 30.53
C GLY A 228 9.95 -15.07 30.04
N GLY A 229 10.57 -15.59 28.96
CA GLY A 229 10.19 -16.87 28.32
C GLY A 229 8.94 -16.81 27.44
N SER A 230 8.36 -15.62 27.24
CA SER A 230 7.28 -15.35 26.31
C SER A 230 7.80 -14.59 25.08
N ILE A 231 7.02 -14.55 24.01
CA ILE A 231 7.40 -13.84 22.79
C ILE A 231 6.24 -13.01 22.23
N SER A 232 6.56 -11.94 21.52
CA SER A 232 5.63 -11.21 20.65
C SER A 232 6.20 -11.13 19.24
N VAL A 233 5.35 -11.31 18.24
CA VAL A 233 5.72 -11.20 16.82
C VAL A 233 5.02 -10.00 16.24
N ILE A 234 5.81 -9.07 15.69
CA ILE A 234 5.37 -7.76 15.25
C ILE A 234 5.58 -7.67 13.73
N PRO A 235 4.53 -7.66 12.92
CA PRO A 235 4.65 -7.39 11.49
C PRO A 235 5.22 -5.98 11.25
N ILE A 236 6.13 -5.85 10.28
CA ILE A 236 6.67 -4.55 9.82
C ILE A 236 6.30 -4.39 8.34
N ASN A 237 7.15 -4.80 7.40
CA ASN A 237 6.92 -4.67 5.96
C ASN A 237 6.54 -5.99 5.26
N LEU A 238 6.30 -7.08 6.01
CA LEU A 238 5.78 -8.32 5.44
C LEU A 238 4.31 -8.17 5.01
N THR A 239 4.09 -7.88 3.73
CA THR A 239 2.77 -7.62 3.12
C THR A 239 1.72 -8.69 3.43
N SER A 240 2.13 -9.96 3.49
CA SER A 240 1.23 -11.07 3.79
C SER A 240 0.66 -11.08 5.21
N LEU A 241 1.24 -10.34 6.15
CA LEU A 241 0.73 -10.17 7.51
C LEU A 241 0.01 -8.82 7.71
N ASN A 242 0.09 -7.93 6.71
CA ASN A 242 -0.36 -6.54 6.77
C ASN A 242 -1.49 -6.25 5.76
N TYR A 243 -2.48 -7.15 5.68
CA TYR A 243 -3.57 -7.04 4.72
C TYR A 243 -4.75 -6.21 5.28
N GLY A 244 -4.57 -4.90 5.35
CA GLY A 244 -5.63 -3.95 5.70
C GLY A 244 -5.73 -2.83 4.66
N TRP A 245 -6.94 -2.33 4.39
CA TRP A 245 -7.21 -1.21 3.46
C TRP A 245 -6.48 0.10 3.81
N SER A 246 -5.81 0.17 4.97
CA SER A 246 -5.13 1.34 5.51
C SER A 246 -3.70 1.04 5.98
N TRP A 247 -3.11 -0.09 5.55
CA TRP A 247 -1.70 -0.35 5.86
C TRP A 247 -0.79 0.54 4.99
N SER A 248 0.17 1.18 5.64
CA SER A 248 1.30 1.88 5.02
C SER A 248 2.59 1.17 5.39
N GLU A 249 3.50 1.06 4.45
CA GLU A 249 4.84 0.53 4.70
C GLU A 249 5.57 1.41 5.73
N PHE A 250 6.36 0.78 6.60
CA PHE A 250 7.27 1.53 7.45
C PHE A 250 8.44 2.01 6.61
N GLU A 251 8.60 3.33 6.53
CA GLU A 251 9.58 4.00 5.68
C GLU A 251 10.50 4.85 6.55
N GLU A 252 11.77 4.97 6.16
CA GLU A 252 12.65 5.95 6.81
C GLU A 252 12.00 7.30 6.62
N LYS A 253 11.79 8.05 7.71
CA LYS A 253 11.28 9.42 7.61
C LYS A 253 12.35 10.29 6.97
N THR A 254 12.34 10.30 5.64
CA THR A 254 13.16 11.22 4.88
C THR A 254 12.70 12.64 5.16
N LYS A 255 13.65 13.58 5.14
CA LYS A 255 13.33 15.01 5.22
C LYS A 255 12.53 15.38 3.98
N ASN A 256 11.22 15.43 4.12
CA ASN A 256 10.35 15.85 3.06
C ASN A 256 10.68 17.29 2.68
N SER A 257 10.73 17.59 1.39
CA SER A 257 10.87 18.93 0.87
C SER A 257 9.52 19.44 0.38
N LYS A 258 9.14 20.61 0.88
CA LYS A 258 7.99 21.35 0.41
C LYS A 258 8.46 22.40 -0.58
N TYR A 259 7.76 22.47 -1.69
CA TYR A 259 8.02 23.41 -2.76
C TYR A 259 6.75 24.23 -3.01
N PHE A 260 6.96 25.44 -3.50
CA PHE A 260 5.91 26.25 -4.11
C PHE A 260 6.46 26.81 -5.41
N LEU A 261 6.42 26.00 -6.47
CA LEU A 261 6.84 26.39 -7.81
C LEU A 261 5.69 27.12 -8.54
N PHE A 262 6.01 28.29 -9.11
CA PHE A 262 5.07 29.06 -9.92
C PHE A 262 5.80 29.84 -11.01
N THR A 263 5.02 30.31 -11.97
CA THR A 263 5.45 31.13 -13.09
C THR A 263 4.76 32.50 -13.08
N ASP A 264 5.27 33.45 -13.86
CA ASP A 264 4.61 34.75 -14.02
C ASP A 264 3.27 34.64 -14.77
N ARG A 265 3.14 33.64 -15.66
CA ARG A 265 1.95 33.37 -16.48
C ARG A 265 1.68 31.87 -16.64
N PRO A 266 0.40 31.47 -16.80
CA PRO A 266 0.05 30.07 -17.12
C PRO A 266 0.11 29.75 -18.62
N ILE A 267 0.25 30.75 -19.51
CA ILE A 267 0.26 30.58 -20.96
C ILE A 267 1.29 31.50 -21.65
N TYR A 268 1.98 30.97 -22.64
CA TYR A 268 3.07 31.62 -23.41
C TYR A 268 2.91 31.36 -24.90
N ARG A 269 3.64 32.10 -25.73
CA ARG A 269 3.82 31.82 -27.16
C ARG A 269 5.19 31.20 -27.43
N PRO A 270 5.37 30.46 -28.54
CA PRO A 270 6.71 30.14 -29.03
C PRO A 270 7.56 31.42 -29.19
N GLY A 271 8.78 31.41 -28.66
CA GLY A 271 9.66 32.59 -28.60
C GLY A 271 9.52 33.45 -27.34
N ASP A 272 8.52 33.21 -26.47
CA ASP A 272 8.42 33.91 -25.20
C ASP A 272 9.48 33.41 -24.20
N THR A 273 9.79 34.26 -23.23
CA THR A 273 10.57 33.88 -22.04
C THR A 273 9.63 33.55 -20.88
N ILE A 274 9.83 32.36 -20.30
CA ILE A 274 9.19 31.90 -19.07
C ILE A 274 9.97 32.47 -17.90
N PHE A 275 9.29 33.13 -16.95
CA PHE A 275 9.88 33.47 -15.65
C PHE A 275 9.29 32.56 -14.59
N PHE A 276 10.14 31.89 -13.82
CA PHE A 276 9.72 30.96 -12.78
C PHE A 276 10.40 31.26 -11.46
N LYS A 277 9.72 30.92 -10.37
CA LYS A 277 10.25 30.96 -9.01
C LYS A 277 9.69 29.79 -8.20
N SER A 278 10.52 29.22 -7.34
CA SER A 278 10.13 28.26 -6.32
C SER A 278 10.58 28.72 -4.95
N VAL A 279 9.74 28.50 -3.95
CA VAL A 279 10.11 28.58 -2.53
C VAL A 279 10.25 27.15 -2.01
N ILE A 280 11.39 26.83 -1.41
CA ILE A 280 11.73 25.47 -0.98
C ILE A 280 11.97 25.45 0.53
N ARG A 281 11.39 24.47 1.23
CA ARG A 281 11.60 24.22 2.66
C ARG A 281 11.81 22.72 2.89
N LEU A 282 12.79 22.38 3.73
CA LEU A 282 12.84 21.05 4.33
C LEU A 282 11.86 21.04 5.51
N ASP A 283 10.96 20.08 5.53
CA ASP A 283 9.95 19.86 6.56
C ASP A 283 10.40 18.71 7.46
N ASN A 284 10.67 19.03 8.72
CA ASN A 284 10.82 18.04 9.78
C ASN A 284 9.75 18.32 10.83
N ASP A 285 8.62 17.61 10.74
CA ASP A 285 7.53 17.68 11.72
C ASP A 285 7.07 19.13 11.96
N ALA A 286 6.72 19.82 10.87
CA ALA A 286 6.34 21.23 10.82
C ALA A 286 7.44 22.23 11.25
N ARG A 287 8.67 21.76 11.52
CA ARG A 287 9.84 22.63 11.65
C ARG A 287 10.51 22.78 10.29
N TYR A 288 10.36 23.97 9.71
CA TYR A 288 10.91 24.28 8.41
C TYR A 288 12.36 24.77 8.50
N SER A 289 13.22 24.22 7.63
CA SER A 289 14.57 24.73 7.39
C SER A 289 14.80 24.98 5.90
N ILE A 290 15.86 25.71 5.57
CA ILE A 290 16.19 26.06 4.19
C ILE A 290 17.20 25.04 3.66
N PRO A 291 16.94 24.39 2.51
CA PRO A 291 17.92 23.50 1.91
C PRO A 291 19.13 24.29 1.39
N GLU A 292 20.32 23.72 1.55
CA GLU A 292 21.56 24.28 1.00
C GLU A 292 21.85 23.72 -0.40
N GLY A 293 22.77 24.35 -1.13
CA GLY A 293 23.24 23.86 -2.42
C GLY A 293 22.39 24.34 -3.60
N THR A 294 21.95 23.41 -4.45
CA THR A 294 21.28 23.71 -5.72
C THR A 294 19.98 22.96 -5.89
N ALA A 295 19.04 23.52 -6.63
CA ALA A 295 17.90 22.79 -7.17
C ALA A 295 18.00 22.68 -8.70
N ARG A 296 17.78 21.48 -9.22
CA ARG A 296 17.68 21.25 -10.66
C ARG A 296 16.29 21.63 -11.13
N VAL A 297 16.21 22.48 -12.15
CA VAL A 297 14.97 22.88 -12.82
C VAL A 297 15.01 22.36 -14.25
N LYS A 298 13.98 21.61 -14.64
CA LYS A 298 13.77 21.14 -16.01
C LYS A 298 12.46 21.69 -16.56
N ILE A 299 12.43 22.02 -17.85
CA ILE A 299 11.22 22.36 -18.59
C ILE A 299 11.16 21.51 -19.85
N TYR A 300 10.08 20.75 -20.02
CA TYR A 300 9.90 19.80 -21.12
C TYR A 300 8.45 19.74 -21.57
N TYR A 301 8.25 19.24 -22.80
CA TYR A 301 6.93 19.10 -23.40
C TYR A 301 6.20 17.86 -22.85
N GLU A 302 4.92 18.02 -22.49
CA GLU A 302 4.06 16.98 -21.89
C GLU A 302 4.66 16.34 -20.62
N TRP A 303 4.77 15.00 -20.57
CA TRP A 303 5.03 14.22 -19.36
C TRP A 303 6.37 13.49 -19.36
N ASN A 304 7.11 13.52 -20.46
CA ASN A 304 8.38 12.79 -20.57
C ASN A 304 9.57 13.72 -20.31
N GLU A 305 10.13 13.68 -19.10
CA GLU A 305 11.25 14.52 -18.69
C GLU A 305 12.58 14.25 -19.45
N ASN A 306 12.65 13.18 -20.24
CA ASN A 306 13.83 12.80 -21.02
C ASN A 306 13.73 13.21 -22.50
N GLU A 307 12.58 13.73 -22.93
CA GLU A 307 12.32 14.10 -24.32
C GLU A 307 11.86 15.56 -24.43
N ASN A 308 12.22 16.23 -25.52
CA ASN A 308 11.78 17.60 -25.81
C ASN A 308 12.05 18.61 -24.68
N VAL A 309 13.16 18.42 -23.95
CA VAL A 309 13.63 19.33 -22.89
C VAL A 309 14.11 20.63 -23.53
N ILE A 310 13.53 21.76 -23.09
CA ILE A 310 13.90 23.10 -23.56
C ILE A 310 14.74 23.86 -22.53
N TYR A 311 14.79 23.39 -21.28
CA TYR A 311 15.59 23.96 -20.21
C TYR A 311 15.97 22.87 -19.20
N ASP A 312 17.24 22.83 -18.80
CA ASP A 312 17.74 21.95 -17.73
C ASP A 312 18.96 22.62 -17.08
N LYS A 313 18.79 23.13 -15.86
CA LYS A 313 19.87 23.78 -15.11
C LYS A 313 19.78 23.49 -13.62
N ALA A 314 20.93 23.34 -12.97
CA ALA A 314 21.05 23.42 -11.52
C ALA A 314 21.25 24.89 -11.12
N LEU A 315 20.34 25.41 -10.28
CA LEU A 315 20.35 26.78 -9.80
C LEU A 315 20.58 26.81 -8.29
N SER A 316 21.37 27.77 -7.81
CA SER A 316 21.65 27.90 -6.38
C SER A 316 20.39 28.24 -5.59
N VAL A 317 20.19 27.57 -4.45
CA VAL A 317 19.15 27.93 -3.48
C VAL A 317 19.62 29.18 -2.72
N SER A 318 18.79 30.21 -2.69
CA SER A 318 19.11 31.45 -1.98
C SER A 318 19.09 31.25 -0.46
N LYS A 319 19.64 32.23 0.27
CA LYS A 319 19.58 32.28 1.74
C LYS A 319 18.17 32.31 2.31
N ASP A 320 17.17 32.68 1.51
CA ASP A 320 15.74 32.71 1.90
C ASP A 320 14.99 31.44 1.42
N GLY A 321 15.73 30.47 0.86
CA GLY A 321 15.21 29.21 0.35
C GLY A 321 14.37 29.41 -0.92
N THR A 322 14.85 30.25 -1.84
CA THR A 322 14.18 30.45 -3.14
C THR A 322 15.10 30.11 -4.29
N VAL A 323 14.53 29.59 -5.37
CA VAL A 323 15.18 29.43 -6.67
C VAL A 323 14.35 30.17 -7.70
N PHE A 324 14.97 30.95 -8.58
CA PHE A 324 14.28 31.65 -9.65
C PHE A 324 15.15 31.69 -10.90
N GLY A 325 14.51 31.83 -12.06
CA GLY A 325 15.21 31.88 -13.33
C GLY A 325 14.29 32.21 -14.49
N GLU A 326 14.91 32.22 -15.65
CA GLU A 326 14.25 32.46 -16.93
C GLU A 326 14.63 31.38 -17.94
N ALA A 327 13.69 31.02 -18.79
CA ALA A 327 13.87 30.04 -19.85
C ALA A 327 13.23 30.55 -21.16
N GLU A 328 14.01 30.60 -22.24
CA GLU A 328 13.51 30.98 -23.56
C GLU A 328 12.83 29.76 -24.22
N ILE A 329 11.59 29.94 -24.67
CA ILE A 329 10.88 28.95 -25.48
C ILE A 329 11.39 29.08 -26.92
N PRO A 330 11.92 28.02 -27.55
CA PRO A 330 12.33 28.09 -28.94
C PRO A 330 11.19 28.58 -29.86
N ILE A 331 11.50 29.43 -30.84
CA ILE A 331 10.51 29.92 -31.82
C ILE A 331 9.79 28.78 -32.56
N LYS A 332 10.47 27.63 -32.73
CA LYS A 332 9.93 26.42 -33.37
C LYS A 332 9.43 25.37 -32.37
N ALA A 333 9.23 25.75 -31.10
CA ALA A 333 8.69 24.86 -30.09
C ALA A 333 7.28 24.39 -30.45
N LYS A 334 6.94 23.17 -30.04
CA LYS A 334 5.59 22.62 -30.20
C LYS A 334 4.62 23.41 -29.34
N THR A 335 3.40 23.60 -29.82
CA THR A 335 2.29 24.08 -28.98
C THR A 335 1.76 22.95 -28.10
N GLY A 336 1.17 23.30 -26.97
CA GLY A 336 0.60 22.36 -26.00
C GLY A 336 1.15 22.56 -24.59
N SER A 337 0.95 21.54 -23.73
CA SER A 337 1.34 21.58 -22.33
C SER A 337 2.83 21.34 -22.15
N TYR A 338 3.46 22.14 -21.29
CA TYR A 338 4.83 21.95 -20.83
C TYR A 338 4.83 21.80 -19.31
N THR A 339 5.69 20.90 -18.84
CA THR A 339 5.91 20.65 -17.42
C THR A 339 7.21 21.30 -17.00
N ILE A 340 7.14 22.05 -15.90
CA ILE A 340 8.29 22.59 -15.17
C ILE A 340 8.45 21.72 -13.94
N MET A 341 9.58 21.04 -13.83
CA MET A 341 9.94 20.21 -12.68
C MET A 341 11.05 20.90 -11.90
N ILE A 342 10.97 20.88 -10.58
CA ILE A 342 12.07 21.26 -9.69
C ILE A 342 12.37 20.16 -8.67
N ASN A 343 13.66 19.95 -8.41
CA ASN A 343 14.16 19.03 -7.38
C ASN A 343 15.38 19.64 -6.69
N ALA A 344 15.33 19.80 -5.36
CA ALA A 344 16.49 20.21 -4.57
C ALA A 344 17.46 19.03 -4.39
N ALA A 345 18.77 19.30 -4.55
CA ALA A 345 19.78 18.27 -4.42
C ALA A 345 19.76 17.62 -3.03
N GLY A 346 19.84 16.29 -2.99
CA GLY A 346 19.81 15.53 -1.73
C GLY A 346 18.41 15.39 -1.11
N THR A 347 17.35 15.70 -1.86
CA THR A 347 15.96 15.54 -1.43
C THR A 347 15.22 14.58 -2.39
N PRO A 348 14.38 13.67 -1.88
CA PRO A 348 13.66 12.72 -2.72
C PRO A 348 12.47 13.39 -3.45
N ASP A 349 11.94 14.46 -2.88
CA ASP A 349 10.73 15.12 -3.39
C ASP A 349 10.99 16.02 -4.60
N VAL A 350 9.97 16.10 -5.46
CA VAL A 350 9.92 16.97 -6.63
C VAL A 350 8.63 17.76 -6.63
N ASP A 351 8.63 18.92 -7.29
CA ASP A 351 7.42 19.72 -7.52
C ASP A 351 7.27 20.09 -8.98
N PHE A 352 6.03 20.31 -9.37
CA PHE A 352 5.63 20.52 -10.75
C PHE A 352 4.76 21.76 -10.90
N ALA A 353 5.05 22.54 -11.94
CA ALA A 353 4.14 23.54 -12.47
C ALA A 353 3.87 23.26 -13.95
N TYR A 354 2.69 23.65 -14.40
CA TYR A 354 2.24 23.40 -15.77
C TYR A 354 1.97 24.73 -16.46
N ILE A 355 2.44 24.83 -17.70
CA ILE A 355 2.19 25.98 -18.57
C ILE A 355 1.71 25.49 -19.93
N ASN A 356 0.96 26.34 -20.62
CA ASN A 356 0.61 26.09 -22.03
C ASN A 356 1.44 26.99 -22.95
N VAL A 357 1.92 26.43 -24.05
CA VAL A 357 2.56 27.18 -25.13
C VAL A 357 1.63 27.16 -26.33
N GLU A 358 1.08 28.31 -26.71
CA GLU A 358 0.03 28.39 -27.73
C GLU A 358 0.16 29.64 -28.60
N TYR A 359 -0.41 29.57 -29.80
CA TYR A 359 -0.65 30.77 -30.60
C TYR A 359 -1.95 31.44 -30.15
N PHE A 360 -1.85 32.42 -29.25
CA PHE A 360 -3.00 33.15 -28.75
C PHE A 360 -2.91 34.65 -29.00
N ARG A 361 -4.06 35.33 -29.10
CA ARG A 361 -4.18 36.78 -29.00
C ARG A 361 -4.69 37.12 -27.60
N LYS A 362 -4.07 38.10 -26.94
CA LYS A 362 -4.60 38.60 -25.67
C LYS A 362 -6.00 39.19 -25.94
N PRO A 363 -6.99 38.94 -25.07
CA PRO A 363 -8.26 39.63 -25.20
C PRO A 363 -8.03 41.15 -25.16
N GLU A 364 -8.90 41.88 -25.82
CA GLU A 364 -8.92 43.35 -25.81
C GLU A 364 -10.16 43.89 -25.06
N TYR A 365 -11.03 42.97 -24.63
CA TYR A 365 -12.31 43.25 -23.99
C TYR A 365 -12.66 42.15 -22.98
N THR A 366 -13.54 42.48 -22.04
CA THR A 366 -14.25 41.54 -21.17
C THR A 366 -15.67 41.32 -21.67
N LEU A 367 -16.23 40.15 -21.40
CA LEU A 367 -17.66 39.86 -21.53
C LEU A 367 -18.16 39.38 -20.18
N GLU A 368 -19.16 40.06 -19.64
CA GLU A 368 -19.87 39.67 -18.43
C GLU A 368 -21.27 39.21 -18.81
N VAL A 369 -21.66 38.04 -18.32
CA VAL A 369 -22.99 37.45 -18.56
C VAL A 369 -23.69 37.29 -17.23
N ASP A 370 -24.70 38.13 -17.00
CA ASP A 370 -25.55 38.07 -15.82
C ASP A 370 -26.81 37.28 -16.15
N SER A 371 -27.13 36.25 -15.36
CA SER A 371 -28.44 35.60 -15.44
C SER A 371 -29.51 36.52 -14.83
N LEU A 372 -30.66 36.64 -15.50
CA LEU A 372 -31.82 37.36 -14.98
C LEU A 372 -32.74 36.46 -14.13
N VAL A 373 -32.43 35.17 -14.07
CA VAL A 373 -33.13 34.16 -13.26
C VAL A 373 -32.14 33.40 -12.39
N ALA A 374 -32.48 33.20 -11.11
CA ALA A 374 -31.62 32.44 -10.19
C ALA A 374 -31.73 30.93 -10.44
N GLU A 375 -32.94 30.46 -10.76
CA GLU A 375 -33.27 29.08 -11.10
C GLU A 375 -34.34 29.10 -12.20
N ALA A 376 -34.35 28.08 -13.05
CA ALA A 376 -35.35 27.92 -14.11
C ALA A 376 -35.75 26.45 -14.21
N VAL A 377 -37.05 26.17 -14.41
CA VAL A 377 -37.58 24.82 -14.65
C VAL A 377 -38.06 24.66 -16.09
N ALA A 378 -38.38 23.43 -16.49
CA ALA A 378 -38.83 23.13 -17.85
C ALA A 378 -40.09 23.94 -18.21
N GLY A 379 -39.97 24.78 -19.25
CA GLY A 379 -41.04 25.69 -19.70
C GLY A 379 -40.77 27.16 -19.40
N ASP A 380 -39.81 27.46 -18.50
CA ASP A 380 -39.40 28.84 -18.22
C ASP A 380 -38.57 29.42 -19.37
N ILE A 381 -38.68 30.72 -19.58
CA ILE A 381 -37.80 31.47 -20.48
C ILE A 381 -36.69 32.09 -19.64
N ALA A 382 -35.46 31.56 -19.77
CA ALA A 382 -34.28 32.14 -19.14
C ALA A 382 -33.77 33.35 -19.94
N GLY A 383 -33.63 34.49 -19.27
CA GLY A 383 -33.03 35.70 -19.82
C GLY A 383 -31.62 35.92 -19.31
N PHE A 384 -30.73 36.39 -20.18
CA PHE A 384 -29.36 36.76 -19.83
C PHE A 384 -29.06 38.19 -20.28
N LYS A 385 -28.33 38.93 -19.46
CA LYS A 385 -27.81 40.25 -19.79
C LYS A 385 -26.31 40.13 -20.06
N ILE A 386 -25.91 40.48 -21.27
CA ILE A 386 -24.50 40.46 -21.68
C ILE A 386 -23.99 41.89 -21.71
N LYS A 387 -22.84 42.15 -21.10
CA LYS A 387 -22.10 43.41 -21.17
C LYS A 387 -20.71 43.15 -21.74
N GLY A 388 -20.32 43.92 -22.74
CA GLY A 388 -18.95 43.98 -23.23
C GLY A 388 -18.29 45.27 -22.77
N ASN A 389 -17.00 45.21 -22.46
CA ASN A 389 -16.20 46.41 -22.23
C ASN A 389 -14.78 46.17 -22.76
N TYR A 390 -14.23 47.10 -23.52
CA TYR A 390 -12.81 47.10 -23.85
C TYR A 390 -11.96 47.35 -22.61
N PHE A 391 -10.77 46.77 -22.55
CA PHE A 391 -9.81 47.05 -21.49
C PHE A 391 -9.34 48.53 -21.47
N SER A 392 -9.58 49.27 -22.54
CA SER A 392 -9.37 50.72 -22.63
C SER A 392 -10.48 51.56 -21.96
N GLY A 393 -11.52 50.92 -21.41
CA GLY A 393 -12.62 51.57 -20.69
C GLY A 393 -13.79 52.02 -21.58
N GLN A 394 -13.80 51.65 -22.86
CA GLN A 394 -14.94 51.90 -23.76
C GLN A 394 -15.93 50.73 -23.69
N PRO A 395 -17.25 51.00 -23.72
CA PRO A 395 -18.26 49.94 -23.80
C PRO A 395 -18.27 49.21 -25.15
#